data_AF-A0A3D6CM07-F1
#
_entry.id   AF-A0A3D6CM07-F1
#
_cell.length_a   1.000
_cell.length_b   1.000
_cell.length_c   1.000
_cell.angle_alpha   90.00
_cell.angle_beta   90.00
_cell.angle_gamma   90.00
#
_symmetry.space_group_name_H-M   'P 1'
#
loop_
_entity.id
_entity.type
_entity.pdbx_description
1 polymer ?
#
loop_
_entity_poly.entity_id
_entity_poly.type
_entity_poly.pdbx_seq_one_letter_code
_entity_poly.pdbx_strand_id
1 'polypeptide(L)'
;QNKLHGIKLNYFKNGNVFSESNYVNGQRHGLQKTWFLNGQLAKKKNLSKGREEGLQQAWLANGKIYVNYEAKNGRIFGMNRANLCYQLKNEKLQYANKK
;
A
#
# COMPACT_ATOMS: atom_id res chain seq x y z
N GLN A 1 30.38 -1.40 7.63
CA GLN A 1 29.01 -1.82 8.00
C GLN A 1 28.21 -2.08 6.73
N ASN A 2 27.71 -3.31 6.49
CA ASN A 2 26.84 -3.66 5.35
C ASN A 2 25.37 -3.37 5.66
N LYS A 3 24.97 -2.09 5.58
CA LYS A 3 23.57 -1.69 5.74
C LYS A 3 22.88 -1.67 4.38
N LEU A 4 21.66 -2.20 4.30
CA LEU A 4 20.87 -2.19 3.07
C LEU A 4 20.55 -0.74 2.62
N HIS A 5 20.77 -0.46 1.35
CA HIS A 5 20.42 0.81 0.70
C HIS A 5 19.87 0.49 -0.71
N GLY A 6 18.74 1.10 -1.07
CA GLY A 6 18.07 0.88 -2.35
C GLY A 6 16.90 -0.11 -2.28
N ILE A 7 16.55 -0.66 -3.45
CA ILE A 7 15.39 -1.54 -3.62
C ILE A 7 15.76 -3.00 -3.32
N LYS A 8 14.95 -3.66 -2.50
CA LYS A 8 14.93 -5.11 -2.35
C LYS A 8 13.65 -5.68 -2.95
N LEU A 9 13.81 -6.63 -3.87
CA LEU A 9 12.71 -7.40 -4.47
C LEU A 9 12.64 -8.79 -3.83
N ASN A 10 11.42 -9.27 -3.59
CA ASN A 10 11.15 -10.67 -3.32
C ASN A 10 10.17 -11.18 -4.36
N TYR A 11 10.28 -12.45 -4.71
CA TYR A 11 9.53 -13.07 -5.81
C TYR A 11 8.69 -14.23 -5.30
N PHE A 12 7.56 -14.45 -5.96
CA PHE A 12 6.80 -15.68 -5.87
C PHE A 12 7.54 -16.84 -6.54
N LYS A 13 7.09 -18.08 -6.27
CA LYS A 13 7.65 -19.28 -6.92
C LYS A 13 7.56 -19.26 -8.45
N ASN A 14 6.59 -18.53 -9.01
CA ASN A 14 6.41 -18.38 -10.46
C ASN A 14 7.30 -17.28 -11.08
N GLY A 15 8.19 -16.65 -10.30
CA GLY A 15 9.09 -15.60 -10.78
C GLY A 15 8.49 -14.19 -10.76
N ASN A 16 7.19 -14.02 -10.49
CA ASN A 16 6.59 -12.68 -10.37
C ASN A 16 7.04 -11.99 -9.07
N VAL A 17 7.14 -10.66 -9.09
CA VAL A 17 7.47 -9.89 -7.88
C VAL A 17 6.32 -10.00 -6.86
N PHE A 18 6.64 -10.45 -5.65
CA PHE A 18 5.74 -10.48 -4.50
C PHE A 18 5.81 -9.18 -3.70
N SER A 19 7.01 -8.60 -3.56
CA SER A 19 7.19 -7.35 -2.80
C SER A 19 8.40 -6.55 -3.26
N GLU A 20 8.29 -5.23 -3.14
CA GLU A 20 9.33 -4.25 -3.39
C GLU A 20 9.45 -3.42 -2.11
N SER A 21 10.65 -3.39 -1.54
CA SER A 21 10.93 -2.64 -0.33
C SER A 21 12.11 -1.72 -0.54
N ASN A 22 11.91 -0.44 -0.28
CA ASN A 22 12.94 0.59 -0.38
C ASN A 22 13.60 0.78 1.00
N TYR A 23 14.94 0.81 1.02
CA TYR A 23 15.76 0.95 2.22
C TYR A 23 16.73 2.13 2.12
N VAL A 24 16.92 2.83 3.24
CA VAL A 24 17.99 3.82 3.43
C VAL A 24 18.68 3.50 4.76
N ASN A 25 19.99 3.25 4.72
CA ASN A 25 20.82 2.96 5.90
C ASN A 25 20.28 1.82 6.78
N GLY A 26 19.80 0.76 6.15
CA GLY A 26 19.26 -0.44 6.81
C GLY A 26 17.82 -0.32 7.30
N GLN A 27 17.18 0.86 7.15
CA GLN A 27 15.79 1.08 7.55
C GLN A 27 14.89 1.22 6.31
N ARG A 28 13.65 0.74 6.40
CA ARG A 28 12.68 0.95 5.31
C ARG A 28 12.36 2.43 5.18
N HIS A 29 12.39 2.93 3.94
CA HIS A 29 12.18 4.33 3.61
C HIS A 29 11.57 4.44 2.22
N GLY A 30 10.65 5.38 2.00
CA GLY A 30 9.93 5.55 0.75
C GLY A 30 8.81 4.52 0.56
N LEU A 31 8.40 4.36 -0.70
CA LEU A 31 7.27 3.52 -1.09
C LEU A 31 7.60 2.03 -0.97
N GLN A 32 6.71 1.27 -0.34
CA GLN A 32 6.78 -0.17 -0.22
C GLN A 32 5.56 -0.76 -0.91
N LYS A 33 5.73 -1.81 -1.71
CA LYS A 33 4.64 -2.43 -2.46
C LYS A 33 4.63 -3.93 -2.23
N THR A 34 3.43 -4.50 -2.25
CA THR A 34 3.23 -5.95 -2.36
C THR A 34 2.15 -6.24 -3.38
N TRP A 35 2.29 -7.35 -4.09
CA TRP A 35 1.36 -7.76 -5.14
C TRP A 35 0.73 -9.11 -4.81
N PHE A 36 -0.47 -9.33 -5.35
CA PHE A 36 -1.09 -10.64 -5.43
C PHE A 36 -0.38 -11.50 -6.49
N LEU A 37 -0.59 -12.82 -6.44
CA LEU A 37 0.03 -13.76 -7.39
C LEU A 37 -0.30 -13.43 -8.86
N ASN A 38 -1.49 -12.86 -9.09
CA ASN A 38 -1.97 -12.41 -10.41
C ASN A 38 -1.34 -11.07 -10.88
N GLY A 39 -0.39 -10.51 -10.13
CA GLY A 39 0.30 -9.27 -10.47
C GLY A 39 -0.45 -7.98 -10.08
N GLN A 40 -1.66 -8.06 -9.52
CA GLN A 40 -2.37 -6.88 -9.04
C GLN A 40 -1.77 -6.35 -7.74
N LEU A 41 -1.78 -5.03 -7.56
CA LEU A 41 -1.25 -4.41 -6.35
C LEU A 41 -2.13 -4.74 -5.15
N ALA A 42 -1.54 -5.42 -4.15
CA ALA A 42 -2.24 -5.81 -2.93
C ALA A 42 -2.13 -4.73 -1.84
N LYS A 43 -0.98 -4.05 -1.76
CA LYS A 43 -0.73 -3.03 -0.75
C LYS A 43 0.35 -2.07 -1.21
N LYS A 44 0.19 -0.81 -0.85
CA LYS A 44 1.27 0.18 -0.88
C LYS A 44 1.35 0.91 0.45
N LYS A 45 2.59 1.13 0.92
CA LYS A 45 2.86 1.86 2.14
C LYS A 45 3.95 2.89 1.93
N ASN A 46 3.74 4.10 2.42
CA ASN A 46 4.77 5.14 2.43
C ASN A 46 5.41 5.18 3.82
N LEU A 47 6.74 5.06 3.86
CA LEU A 47 7.51 5.07 5.10
C LEU A 47 8.55 6.19 5.10
N SER A 48 8.74 6.85 6.24
CA SER A 48 9.84 7.75 6.51
C SER A 48 10.56 7.30 7.78
N LYS A 49 11.86 6.99 7.64
CA LYS A 49 12.72 6.49 8.74
C LYS A 49 12.07 5.33 9.52
N GLY A 50 11.54 4.35 8.77
CA GLY A 50 10.88 3.17 9.32
C GLY A 50 9.45 3.36 9.84
N ARG A 51 8.91 4.59 9.86
CA ARG A 51 7.55 4.90 10.33
C ARG A 51 6.63 5.25 9.17
N GLU A 52 5.33 5.02 9.32
CA GLU A 52 4.35 5.40 8.29
C GLU A 52 4.24 6.92 8.20
N GLU A 53 4.33 7.44 6.97
CA GLU A 53 4.19 8.85 6.63
C GLU A 53 3.59 8.94 5.22
N GLY A 54 2.52 9.70 5.04
CA GLY A 54 1.73 9.76 3.81
C GLY A 54 0.69 8.65 3.68
N LEU A 55 0.16 8.49 2.46
CA LEU A 55 -0.98 7.61 2.16
C LEU A 55 -0.62 6.11 2.21
N GLN A 56 -1.47 5.33 2.88
CA GLN A 56 -1.38 3.88 2.99
C GLN A 56 -2.63 3.26 2.38
N GLN A 57 -2.45 2.32 1.45
CA GLN A 57 -3.57 1.63 0.81
C GLN A 57 -3.36 0.13 0.74
N ALA A 58 -4.44 -0.62 0.89
CA ALA A 58 -4.48 -2.04 0.60
C ALA A 58 -5.78 -2.38 -0.13
N TRP A 59 -5.70 -3.34 -1.03
CA TRP A 59 -6.80 -3.82 -1.85
C TRP A 59 -7.04 -5.30 -1.55
N LEU A 60 -8.28 -5.74 -1.69
CA LEU A 60 -8.62 -7.15 -1.81
C LEU A 60 -8.28 -7.65 -3.22
N ALA A 61 -8.23 -8.96 -3.41
CA ALA A 61 -7.92 -9.57 -4.71
C ALA A 61 -8.93 -9.22 -5.82
N ASN A 62 -10.13 -8.75 -5.45
CA ASN A 62 -11.14 -8.24 -6.38
C ASN A 62 -10.98 -6.75 -6.73
N GLY A 63 -9.89 -6.11 -6.29
CA GLY A 63 -9.60 -4.70 -6.53
C GLY A 63 -10.30 -3.72 -5.59
N LYS A 64 -11.16 -4.17 -4.67
CA LYS A 64 -11.81 -3.27 -3.70
C LYS A 64 -10.80 -2.78 -2.66
N ILE A 65 -10.77 -1.48 -2.41
CA ILE A 65 -10.00 -0.89 -1.31
C ILE A 65 -10.48 -1.46 0.03
N TYR A 66 -9.54 -1.99 0.81
CA TYR A 66 -9.74 -2.53 2.16
C TYR A 66 -9.13 -1.62 3.24
N VAL A 67 -8.04 -0.93 2.91
CA VAL A 67 -7.38 0.03 3.81
C VAL A 67 -7.12 1.30 3.02
N ASN A 68 -7.49 2.45 3.59
CA ASN A 68 -7.19 3.76 3.02
C ASN A 68 -7.11 4.82 4.12
N TYR A 69 -5.89 5.09 4.57
CA TYR A 69 -5.63 6.14 5.53
C TYR A 69 -4.32 6.86 5.21
N GLU A 70 -4.18 8.08 5.71
CA GLU A 70 -2.96 8.85 5.66
C GLU A 70 -2.33 8.91 7.07
N ALA A 71 -1.04 8.62 7.16
CA ALA A 71 -0.26 8.85 8.36
C ALA A 71 0.43 10.21 8.24
N LYS A 72 0.23 11.12 9.18
CA LYS A 72 0.86 12.44 9.17
C LYS A 72 1.18 12.88 10.59
N ASN A 73 2.44 13.22 10.85
CA ASN A 73 2.91 13.63 12.18
C ASN A 73 2.55 12.61 13.28
N GLY A 74 2.64 11.31 12.97
CA GLY A 74 2.32 10.22 13.90
C GLY A 74 0.84 10.00 14.17
N ARG A 75 -0.06 10.69 13.45
CA ARG A 75 -1.52 10.52 13.53
C ARG A 75 -2.06 9.85 12.28
N ILE A 76 -3.16 9.13 12.41
CA ILE A 76 -3.84 8.44 11.31
C ILE A 76 -5.12 9.18 10.96
N PHE A 77 -5.33 9.42 9.67
CA PHE A 77 -6.52 10.07 9.11
C PHE A 77 -7.15 9.17 8.05
N GLY A 78 -8.44 8.87 8.18
CA GLY A 78 -9.16 8.06 7.20
C GLY A 78 -9.60 6.70 7.77
N MET A 79 -10.02 5.83 6.86
CA MET A 79 -10.77 4.63 7.22
C MET A 79 -9.88 3.38 7.18
N ASN A 80 -9.88 2.65 8.29
CA ASN A 80 -9.29 1.32 8.35
C ASN A 80 -10.42 0.28 8.29
N ARG A 81 -10.38 -0.62 7.30
CA ARG A 81 -11.35 -1.73 7.13
C ARG A 81 -12.82 -1.31 6.99
N ALA A 82 -13.10 -0.06 6.58
CA ALA A 82 -14.47 0.40 6.39
C ALA A 82 -15.02 -0.02 5.02
N ASN A 83 -16.30 -0.39 4.98
CA ASN A 83 -17.03 -0.49 3.73
C ASN A 83 -17.41 0.91 3.27
N LEU A 84 -16.94 1.31 2.08
CA LEU A 84 -17.31 2.60 1.50
C LEU A 84 -18.78 2.57 1.03
N CYS A 85 -19.54 3.62 1.37
CA CYS A 85 -20.89 3.84 0.84
C CYS A 85 -20.90 4.33 -0.63
N TYR A 86 -19.74 4.76 -1.12
CA TYR A 86 -19.52 5.24 -2.48
C TYR A 86 -18.13 4.78 -2.95
N GLN A 87 -17.95 4.59 -4.24
CA GLN A 87 -16.66 4.23 -4.82
C GLN A 87 -16.13 5.40 -5.64
N LEU A 88 -14.82 5.50 -5.80
CA LEU A 88 -14.21 6.42 -6.76
C LEU A 88 -13.98 5.64 -8.06
N LYS A 89 -14.50 6.16 -9.17
CA LYS A 89 -14.22 5.66 -10.52
C LYS A 89 -13.50 6.76 -11.28
N ASN A 90 -12.23 6.54 -11.66
CA ASN A 90 -11.36 7.55 -12.26
C ASN A 90 -11.30 8.84 -11.43
N GLU A 91 -11.10 8.72 -10.11
CA GLU A 91 -11.02 9.85 -9.17
C GLU A 91 -12.34 10.66 -9.01
N LYS A 92 -13.44 10.22 -9.62
CA LYS A 92 -14.77 10.82 -9.46
C LYS A 92 -15.64 9.99 -8.53
N LEU A 93 -16.42 10.66 -7.68
CA LEU A 93 -17.38 10.03 -6.76
C LEU A 93 -18.51 9.34 -7.54
N GLN A 94 -18.75 8.07 -7.21
CA GLN A 94 -19.88 7.30 -7.68
C GLN A 94 -20.61 6.72 -6.47
N TYR A 95 -21.82 7.21 -6.21
CA TYR A 95 -22.67 6.66 -5.16
C TYR A 95 -23.10 5.24 -5.54
N ALA A 96 -23.00 4.30 -4.60
CA ALA A 96 -23.59 2.99 -4.79
C ALA A 96 -25.10 3.15 -4.60
N ASN A 97 -25.87 2.96 -5.67
CA ASN A 97 -27.33 2.86 -5.57
C ASN A 97 -27.67 1.65 -4.72
N LYS A 98 -27.96 1.87 -3.44
CA LYS A 98 -28.62 0.86 -2.60
C LYS A 98 -30.09 0.86 -3.00
N LYS A 99 -30.54 -0.24 -3.63
CA LYS A 99 -31.95 -0.63 -3.58
C LYS A 99 -32.28 -1.08 -2.16
#